data_AF-A0A5B2U2Y3-F1
#
_entry.id   AF-A0A5B2U2Y3-F1
#
_cell.length_a   1.000
_cell.length_b   1.000
_cell.length_c   1.000
_cell.angle_alpha   90.00
_cell.angle_beta   90.00
_cell.angle_gamma   90.00
#
_symmetry.space_group_name_H-M   'P 1'
#
loop_
_entity.id
_entity.type
_entity.pdbx_description
1 polymer ?
#
loop_
_entity_poly.entity_id
_entity_poly.type
_entity_poly.pdbx_seq_one_letter_code
_entity_poly.pdbx_strand_id
1 'polypeptide(L)' 'MLDYAGLSALAAVVRQGSFERAAGTLGVTPSAVSQRVRALEE' A
#
# COMPACT_ATOMS: atom_id res chain seq x y z
N MET A 1 17.00 -4.25 5.56
CA MET A 1 16.62 -3.04 4.79
C MET A 1 15.12 -2.86 4.96
N LEU A 2 14.62 -1.65 5.26
CA LEU A 2 13.18 -1.43 5.45
C LEU A 2 12.46 -1.48 4.09
N ASP A 3 11.29 -2.13 4.04
CA ASP A 3 10.43 -2.12 2.84
C ASP A 3 9.69 -0.78 2.73
N TYR A 4 10.33 0.17 2.06
CA TYR A 4 9.75 1.48 1.79
C TYR A 4 8.52 1.41 0.88
N ALA A 5 8.40 0.40 0.01
CA ALA A 5 7.23 0.24 -0.84
C ALA A 5 6.02 -0.23 -0.02
N GLY A 6 6.23 -1.16 0.91
CA GLY A 6 5.27 -1.56 1.94
C GLY A 6 4.82 -0.37 2.77
N LEU A 7 5.77 0.37 3.36
CA LEU A 7 5.46 1.52 4.21
C LEU A 7 4.71 2.62 3.45
N SER A 8 5.07 2.89 2.19
CA SER A 8 4.37 3.84 1.34
C SER A 8 2.95 3.38 1.00
N ALA A 9 2.76 2.08 0.75
CA ALA A 9 1.45 1.49 0.51
C ALA A 9 0.54 1.64 1.75
N LEU A 10 1.04 1.28 2.93
CA LEU A 10 0.31 1.43 4.19
C LEU A 10 -0.07 2.89 4.45
N ALA A 11 0.88 3.82 4.30
CA ALA A 11 0.62 5.24 4.51
C ALA A 11 -0.42 5.80 3.53
N ALA A 12 -0.42 5.35 2.28
CA ALA A 12 -1.44 5.73 1.30
C ALA A 12 -2.81 5.16 1.66
N VAL A 13 -2.92 3.90 2.09
CA VAL A 13 -4.18 3.29 2.54
C VAL A 13 -4.77 4.04 3.72
N VAL A 14 -3.96 4.41 4.72
CA VAL A 14 -4.43 5.18 5.88
C VAL A 14 -4.95 6.57 5.47
N ARG A 15 -4.21 7.31 4.63
CA ARG A 15 -4.63 8.64 4.16
C ARG A 15 -5.88 8.59 3.29
N GLN A 16 -5.98 7.59 2.43
CA GLN A 16 -7.05 7.47 1.46
C GLN A 16 -8.22 6.62 1.96
N GLY A 17 -8.11 5.90 3.07
CA GLY A 17 -9.15 5.01 3.60
C GLY A 17 -9.67 3.94 2.63
N SER A 18 -8.91 3.57 1.60
CA SER A 18 -9.30 2.59 0.57
C SER A 18 -8.08 2.10 -0.22
N PHE A 19 -8.04 0.80 -0.52
CA PHE A 19 -7.01 0.20 -1.36
C PHE A 19 -7.08 0.69 -2.81
N GLU A 20 -8.28 0.84 -3.38
CA GLU A 20 -8.49 1.40 -4.72
C GLU A 20 -7.98 2.84 -4.83
N ARG A 21 -8.32 3.70 -3.87
CA ARG A 21 -7.84 5.10 -3.87
C ARG A 21 -6.33 5.20 -3.64
N ALA A 22 -5.77 4.35 -2.78
CA ALA A 22 -4.34 4.26 -2.55
C ALA A 22 -3.59 3.80 -3.80
N ALA A 23 -4.10 2.78 -4.48
CA ALA A 23 -3.58 2.27 -5.75
C ALA A 23 -3.57 3.35 -6.84
N GLY A 24 -4.66 4.11 -6.97
CA GLY A 24 -4.73 5.26 -7.87
C GLY A 24 -3.69 6.34 -7.55
N THR A 25 -3.42 6.60 -6.27
CA THR A 25 -2.39 7.57 -5.84
C THR A 25 -0.97 7.07 -6.14
N LEU A 26 -0.74 5.75 -6.05
CA LEU A 26 0.58 5.14 -6.19
C LEU A 26 0.88 4.63 -7.60
N GLY A 27 -0.07 4.72 -8.54
CA GLY A 27 0.10 4.24 -9.91
C GLY A 27 0.27 2.72 -10.02
N VAL A 28 -0.34 1.96 -9.12
CA VAL A 28 -0.28 0.48 -9.09
C VAL A 28 -1.68 -0.12 -9.01
N THR A 29 -1.80 -1.44 -8.98
CA THR A 29 -3.10 -2.12 -8.79
C THR A 29 -3.49 -2.19 -7.30
N PRO A 30 -4.79 -2.25 -6.97
CA PRO A 30 -5.24 -2.47 -5.58
C PRO A 30 -4.68 -3.76 -4.96
N SER A 31 -4.55 -4.83 -5.74
CA SER A 31 -3.94 -6.09 -5.29
C SER A 31 -2.46 -5.92 -4.91
N ALA A 32 -1.68 -5.12 -5.65
CA ALA A 32 -0.29 -4.84 -5.32
C ALA A 32 -0.16 -4.05 -4.01
N VAL A 33 -1.09 -3.12 -3.74
CA VAL A 33 -1.14 -2.41 -2.46
C VAL A 33 -1.45 -3.38 -1.32
N SER A 34 -2.47 -4.24 -1.48
CA SER A 34 -2.85 -5.24 -0.47
C SER A 34 -1.71 -6.19 -0.14
N GLN A 35 -1.02 -6.73 -1.14
CA GLN A 35 0.13 -7.62 -0.95
C GLN A 35 1.27 -6.94 -0.19
N ARG A 36 1.60 -5.70 -0.55
CA ARG A 36 2.65 -4.91 0.13
C ARG A 36 2.31 -4.60 1.58
N VAL A 37 1.04 -4.33 1.90
CA VAL A 37 0.61 -4.12 3.29
C VAL A 37 0.70 -5.42 4.09
N ARG A 38 0.21 -6.53 3.53
CA ARG A 38 0.28 -7.84 4.17
C ARG A 38 1.71 -8.29 4.46
N ALA A 39 2.65 -8.01 3.55
CA ALA A 39 4.06 -8.33 3.74
C ALA A 39 4.74 -7.57 4.89
N LEU A 40 4.12 -6.53 5.45
CA LEU A 40 4.59 -5.83 6.65
C LEU A 40 4.12 -6.50 7.96
N GLU A 41 3.15 -7.41 7.90
CA GLU A 41 2.58 -8.09 9.08
C GLU A 41 3.33 -9.41 9.41
N GLU A 42 4.20 -9.86 8.51
CA GLU A 42 5.12 -11.00 8.69
C GLU A 42 6.44 -10.56 9.34
#